data_AF-A0A3Q2U6C6-F1
#
_entry.id   AF-A0A3Q2U6C6-F1
#
_cell.length_a   1.000
_cell.length_b   1.000
_cell.length_c   1.000
_cell.angle_alpha   90.00
_cell.angle_beta   90.00
_cell.angle_gamma   90.00
#
_symmetry.space_group_name_H-M   'P 1'
#
loop_
_entity.id
_entity.type
_entity.pdbx_description
1 polymer ?
#
loop_
_entity_poly.entity_id
_entity_poly.type
_entity_poly.pdbx_seq_one_letter_code
_entity_poly.pdbx_strand_id
1 'polypeptide(L)'
;MAEVQATVEFSVELHKFYNVDLFQRGFYQMRASLKVPPRVPHKVETSLLHPGGSDLAFPASAQDDFISSKTFQILYKNEEIVVNDVLLFKVMMLLDEKKVEESLNEMDFQLFLDLYFTDGDYT
;
A
#
# COMPACT_ATOMS: atom_id res chain seq x y z
N MET A 1 9.18 -8.01 -33.66
CA MET A 1 8.78 -8.37 -32.29
C MET A 1 7.54 -7.57 -31.98
N ALA A 2 6.50 -8.21 -31.46
CA ALA A 2 5.30 -7.51 -31.02
C ALA A 2 5.36 -7.37 -29.50
N GLU A 3 4.99 -6.20 -29.01
CA GLU A 3 4.89 -5.92 -27.59
C GLU A 3 3.42 -6.05 -27.17
N VAL A 4 3.21 -6.59 -25.97
CA VAL A 4 1.89 -6.66 -25.34
C VAL A 4 1.92 -5.92 -24.02
N GLN A 5 0.84 -5.21 -23.70
CA GLN A 5 0.68 -4.60 -22.38
C GLN A 5 0.11 -5.64 -21.42
N ALA A 6 0.89 -6.01 -20.41
CA ALA A 6 0.44 -6.81 -19.28
C ALA A 6 0.02 -5.91 -18.12
N THR A 7 -0.97 -6.33 -17.35
CA THR A 7 -1.41 -5.61 -16.14
C THR A 7 -1.51 -6.61 -14.99
N VAL A 8 -0.88 -6.27 -13.86
CA VAL A 8 -0.93 -7.03 -12.61
C VAL A 8 -1.49 -6.11 -11.53
N GLU A 9 -2.53 -6.55 -10.84
CA GLU A 9 -3.15 -5.79 -9.75
C GLU A 9 -2.95 -6.52 -8.41
N PHE A 10 -2.47 -5.76 -7.42
CA PHE A 10 -2.33 -6.20 -6.04
C PHE A 10 -3.36 -5.46 -5.19
N SER A 11 -4.15 -6.22 -4.42
CA SER A 11 -5.06 -5.67 -3.42
C SER A 11 -4.56 -6.03 -2.04
N VAL A 12 -4.35 -5.01 -1.20
CA VAL A 12 -3.84 -5.15 0.17
C VAL A 12 -4.93 -4.65 1.11
N GLU A 13 -5.56 -5.57 1.85
CA GLU A 13 -6.60 -5.27 2.82
C GLU A 13 -6.01 -5.16 4.23
N LEU A 14 -5.97 -3.94 4.76
CA LEU A 14 -5.59 -3.66 6.14
C LEU A 14 -6.83 -3.74 7.02
N HIS A 15 -7.13 -4.92 7.56
CA HIS A 15 -8.32 -5.14 8.38
C HIS A 15 -8.16 -4.57 9.80
N LYS A 16 -7.22 -5.12 10.59
CA LYS A 16 -7.00 -4.77 11.98
C LYS A 16 -5.52 -4.62 12.30
N PHE A 17 -5.20 -3.65 13.15
CA PHE A 17 -3.89 -3.49 13.76
C PHE A 17 -3.93 -3.97 15.21
N TYR A 18 -3.04 -4.89 15.57
CA TYR A 18 -2.90 -5.39 16.94
C TYR A 18 -1.63 -4.82 17.56
N ASN A 19 -1.78 -3.88 18.48
CA ASN A 19 -0.64 -3.35 19.21
C ASN A 19 -0.20 -4.34 20.28
N VAL A 20 0.92 -5.04 20.09
CA VAL A 20 1.48 -5.95 21.11
C VAL A 20 2.13 -5.15 22.24
N ASP A 21 3.13 -4.32 21.90
CA ASP A 21 3.87 -3.52 22.88
C ASP A 21 4.63 -2.34 22.24
N LEU A 22 3.96 -1.54 21.41
CA LEU A 22 4.58 -0.28 20.96
C LEU A 22 4.87 0.61 22.17
N PHE A 23 6.11 1.07 22.25
CA PHE A 23 6.60 1.85 23.38
C PHE A 23 6.03 3.28 23.39
N GLN A 24 5.79 3.83 22.22
CA GLN A 24 5.26 5.17 22.04
C GLN A 24 3.74 5.12 21.86
N ARG A 25 3.03 6.02 22.55
CA ARG A 25 1.59 6.23 22.36
C ARG A 25 1.41 7.41 21.42
N GLY A 26 0.31 7.40 20.69
CA GLY A 26 -0.08 8.51 19.81
C GLY A 26 -0.66 8.01 18.51
N PHE A 27 -0.42 8.77 17.45
CA PHE A 27 -1.07 8.54 16.17
C PHE A 27 -0.13 7.84 15.21
N TYR A 28 -0.69 6.87 14.50
CA TYR A 28 0.02 5.98 13.61
C TYR A 28 -0.66 5.91 12.26
N GLN A 29 0.13 5.60 11.25
CA GLN A 29 -0.32 5.34 9.88
C GLN A 29 0.48 4.18 9.32
N MET A 30 -0.19 3.24 8.66
CA MET A 30 0.48 2.22 7.87
C MET A 30 0.70 2.79 6.46
N ARG A 31 1.89 2.62 5.91
CA ARG A 31 2.18 2.99 4.52
C ARG A 31 2.62 1.77 3.76
N ALA A 32 2.00 1.55 2.61
CA ALA A 32 2.37 0.51 1.68
C ALA A 32 2.99 1.10 0.42
N SER A 33 4.04 0.47 -0.09
CA SER A 33 4.59 0.80 -1.42
C SER A 33 4.92 -0.48 -2.18
N LEU A 34 4.89 -0.41 -3.51
CA LEU A 34 5.20 -1.55 -4.37
C LEU A 34 6.40 -1.21 -5.23
N LYS A 35 7.47 -1.98 -5.08
CA LYS A 35 8.66 -1.86 -5.92
C LYS A 35 8.64 -2.92 -7.02
N VAL A 36 8.88 -2.46 -8.24
CA VAL A 36 8.97 -3.28 -9.43
C VAL A 36 10.39 -3.15 -10.01
N PRO A 37 11.05 -4.25 -10.40
CA PRO A 37 12.38 -4.18 -10.99
C PRO A 37 12.41 -3.30 -12.27
N PRO A 38 13.38 -2.39 -12.44
CA PRO A 38 13.41 -1.44 -13.57
C PRO A 38 13.81 -2.06 -14.92
N ARG A 39 14.05 -3.36 -14.97
CA ARG A 39 14.47 -4.10 -16.18
C ARG A 39 13.40 -4.21 -17.26
N VAL A 40 12.14 -3.94 -16.91
CA VAL A 40 11.02 -3.88 -17.86
C VAL A 40 10.34 -2.52 -17.75
N PRO A 41 10.07 -1.82 -18.87
CA PRO A 41 9.30 -0.59 -18.85
C PRO A 41 7.94 -0.80 -18.20
N HIS A 42 7.67 -0.03 -17.14
CA HIS A 42 6.44 -0.18 -16.36
C HIS A 42 5.95 1.15 -15.81
N LYS A 43 4.67 1.16 -15.44
CA LYS A 43 4.02 2.21 -14.67
C LYS A 43 3.26 1.57 -13.51
N VAL A 44 3.45 2.10 -12.31
CA VAL A 44 2.66 1.75 -11.13
C VAL A 44 1.60 2.83 -10.94
N GLU A 45 0.36 2.41 -10.72
CA GLU A 45 -0.74 3.27 -10.31
C GLU A 45 -1.24 2.83 -8.95
N THR A 46 -1.39 3.79 -8.05
CA THR A 46 -1.90 3.57 -6.69
C THR A 46 -3.31 4.11 -6.56
N SER A 47 -4.20 3.36 -5.94
CA SER A 47 -5.56 3.83 -5.64
C SER A 47 -6.14 3.18 -4.40
N LEU A 48 -7.25 3.72 -3.89
CA LEU A 48 -8.00 3.15 -2.77
C LEU A 48 -9.30 2.56 -3.32
N LEU A 49 -9.63 1.33 -2.93
CA LEU A 49 -10.90 0.71 -3.35
C LEU A 49 -12.11 1.46 -2.74
N HIS A 50 -11.96 1.85 -1.48
CA HIS A 50 -12.93 2.64 -0.74
C HIS A 50 -12.17 3.79 -0.05
N PRO A 51 -11.99 4.95 -0.71
CA PRO A 51 -11.50 6.14 -0.04
C PRO A 51 -12.44 6.38 1.15
N GLY A 52 -11.92 6.28 2.38
CA GLY A 52 -12.75 6.34 3.59
C GLY A 52 -13.69 7.54 3.60
N GLY A 53 -14.84 7.40 4.29
CA GLY A 53 -15.84 8.46 4.37
C GLY A 53 -15.25 9.79 4.86
N SER A 54 -15.77 10.89 4.32
CA SER A 54 -15.36 12.30 4.57
C SER A 54 -15.31 12.75 6.04
N ASP A 55 -15.68 11.89 6.99
CA ASP A 55 -15.84 12.22 8.41
C ASP A 55 -14.55 12.01 9.23
N LEU A 56 -13.51 11.41 8.64
CA LEU A 56 -12.20 11.26 9.29
C LEU A 56 -11.34 12.50 9.07
N ALA A 57 -10.69 12.98 10.13
CA ALA A 57 -9.75 14.10 10.04
C ALA A 57 -8.55 13.80 9.11
N PHE A 58 -8.11 12.53 9.08
CA PHE A 58 -7.00 12.05 8.24
C PHE A 58 -7.36 10.69 7.63
N PRO A 59 -8.07 10.67 6.49
CA PRO A 59 -8.45 9.44 5.81
C PRO A 59 -7.24 8.80 5.12
N ALA A 60 -7.42 7.57 4.64
CA ALA A 60 -6.46 6.93 3.75
C ALA A 60 -6.21 7.80 2.51
N SER A 61 -4.98 7.80 2.01
CA SER A 61 -4.58 8.59 0.84
C SER A 61 -3.62 7.79 -0.05
N ALA A 62 -3.78 7.94 -1.36
CA ALA A 62 -2.87 7.40 -2.35
C ALA A 62 -1.99 8.53 -2.92
N GLN A 63 -0.69 8.26 -3.02
CA GLN A 63 0.32 9.10 -3.68
C GLN A 63 1.06 8.21 -4.68
N ASP A 64 1.70 8.82 -5.69
CA ASP A 64 2.23 8.08 -6.85
C ASP A 64 3.09 6.84 -6.49
N ASP A 65 3.87 6.92 -5.40
CA ASP A 65 4.78 5.83 -4.99
C ASP A 65 4.29 5.01 -3.78
N PHE A 66 3.27 5.46 -3.05
CA PHE A 66 2.81 4.79 -1.84
C PHE A 66 1.36 5.10 -1.49
N ILE A 67 0.75 4.19 -0.72
CA ILE A 67 -0.60 4.36 -0.18
C ILE A 67 -0.51 4.36 1.34
N SER A 68 -1.05 5.41 1.92
CA SER A 68 -1.19 5.60 3.35
C SER A 68 -2.58 5.14 3.81
N SER A 69 -2.65 4.36 4.89
CA SER A 69 -3.90 4.10 5.62
C SER A 69 -4.46 5.38 6.22
N LYS A 70 -5.69 5.33 6.72
CA LYS A 70 -6.18 6.33 7.66
C LYS A 70 -5.26 6.41 8.88
N THR A 71 -5.20 7.57 9.50
CA THR A 71 -4.51 7.71 10.78
C THR A 71 -5.35 7.04 11.87
N PHE A 72 -4.69 6.29 12.75
CA PHE A 72 -5.32 5.66 13.91
C PHE A 72 -4.52 5.89 15.19
N GLN A 73 -5.21 5.94 16.32
CA GLN A 73 -4.60 6.19 17.62
C GLN A 73 -4.28 4.89 18.33
N ILE A 74 -3.13 4.85 19.00
CA ILE A 74 -2.71 3.75 19.88
C ILE A 74 -2.39 4.33 21.25
N LEU A 75 -3.07 3.81 22.28
CA LEU A 75 -2.94 4.28 23.66
C LEU A 75 -2.42 3.19 24.60
N TYR A 76 -2.78 1.93 24.37
CA TYR A 76 -2.50 0.85 25.31
C TYR A 76 -1.87 -0.37 24.64
N LYS A 77 -1.14 -1.16 25.44
CA LYS A 77 -0.66 -2.48 25.02
C LYS A 77 -1.85 -3.43 24.83
N ASN A 78 -1.71 -4.38 23.92
CA ASN A 78 -2.75 -5.34 23.52
C ASN A 78 -4.04 -4.67 23.00
N GLU A 79 -3.92 -3.48 22.42
CA GLU A 79 -5.05 -2.77 21.80
C GLU A 79 -5.28 -3.29 20.37
N GLU A 80 -6.54 -3.46 20.01
CA GLU A 80 -6.97 -3.83 18.67
C GLU A 80 -7.67 -2.65 18.01
N ILE A 81 -7.18 -2.25 16.84
CA ILE A 81 -7.71 -1.11 16.10
C ILE A 81 -8.20 -1.58 14.73
N VAL A 82 -9.43 -1.21 14.38
CA VAL A 82 -9.99 -1.50 13.06
C VAL A 82 -9.50 -0.46 12.04
N VAL A 83 -8.77 -0.92 11.03
CA VAL A 83 -8.22 -0.08 9.95
C VAL A 83 -9.19 -0.05 8.76
N ASN A 84 -9.57 -1.21 8.23
CA ASN A 84 -10.49 -1.38 7.09
C ASN A 84 -10.16 -0.55 5.84
N ASP A 85 -8.87 -0.35 5.55
CA ASP A 85 -8.43 0.29 4.31
C ASP A 85 -8.03 -0.77 3.28
N VAL A 86 -8.45 -0.60 2.04
CA VAL A 86 -8.09 -1.50 0.93
C VAL A 86 -7.27 -0.72 -0.08
N LEU A 87 -5.99 -1.07 -0.17
CA LEU A 87 -4.98 -0.41 -0.98
C LEU A 87 -4.82 -1.18 -2.29
N LEU A 88 -4.82 -0.48 -3.42
CA LEU A 88 -4.72 -1.08 -4.75
C LEU A 88 -3.46 -0.59 -5.46
N PHE A 89 -2.61 -1.52 -5.86
CA PHE A 89 -1.47 -1.25 -6.73
C PHE A 89 -1.69 -1.91 -8.07
N LYS A 90 -1.65 -1.13 -9.15
CA LYS A 90 -1.80 -1.60 -10.51
C LYS A 90 -0.50 -1.37 -11.26
N VAL A 91 0.14 -2.46 -11.69
CA VAL A 91 1.38 -2.42 -12.46
C VAL A 91 1.06 -2.71 -13.92
N MET A 92 1.31 -1.75 -14.79
CA MET A 92 1.22 -1.91 -16.25
C MET A 92 2.62 -2.03 -16.82
N MET A 93 2.88 -3.06 -17.61
CA MET A 93 4.20 -3.38 -18.15
C MET A 93 4.12 -3.70 -19.64
N LEU A 94 5.16 -3.36 -20.39
CA LEU A 94 5.31 -3.77 -21.79
C LEU A 94 6.21 -4.99 -21.86
N LEU A 95 5.68 -6.11 -22.36
CA LEU A 95 6.36 -7.40 -22.44
C LEU A 95 6.46 -7.89 -23.89
N ASP A 96 7.44 -8.74 -24.17
CA ASP A 96 7.49 -9.50 -25.44
C ASP A 96 6.36 -10.54 -25.45
N GLU A 97 5.53 -10.51 -26.50
CA GLU A 97 4.41 -11.45 -26.72
C GLU A 97 4.80 -12.92 -26.51
N LYS A 98 6.03 -13.30 -26.87
CA LYS A 98 6.50 -14.69 -26.80
C LYS A 98 7.06 -15.08 -25.44
N LYS A 99 7.31 -14.11 -24.56
CA LYS A 99 7.98 -14.31 -23.26
C LYS A 99 7.17 -13.76 -22.09
N VAL A 100 5.87 -13.57 -22.25
CA VAL A 100 5.00 -13.01 -21.20
C VAL A 100 5.14 -13.79 -19.90
N GLU A 101 5.00 -15.12 -19.95
CA GLU A 101 5.06 -15.99 -18.77
C GLU A 101 6.45 -15.98 -18.10
N GLU A 102 7.52 -16.15 -18.88
CA GLU A 102 8.91 -16.08 -18.40
C GLU A 102 9.19 -14.72 -17.74
N SER A 103 8.83 -13.62 -18.41
CA SER A 103 9.06 -12.26 -17.90
C SER A 103 8.31 -12.01 -16.60
N LEU A 104 7.05 -12.46 -16.50
CA LEU A 104 6.24 -12.33 -15.28
C LEU A 104 6.79 -13.19 -14.13
N ASN A 105 7.18 -14.44 -14.41
CA ASN A 105 7.75 -15.34 -13.40
C ASN A 105 9.09 -14.84 -12.87
N GLU A 106 9.87 -14.15 -13.72
CA GLU A 106 11.08 -13.52 -13.26
C GLU A 106 10.80 -12.30 -12.39
N MET A 107 9.66 -11.59 -12.54
CA MET A 107 9.39 -10.37 -11.78
C MET A 107 9.44 -10.58 -10.27
N ASP A 108 10.26 -9.77 -9.61
CA ASP A 108 10.41 -9.75 -8.16
C ASP A 108 9.64 -8.56 -7.61
N PHE A 109 8.31 -8.66 -7.60
CA PHE A 109 7.44 -7.64 -7.01
C PHE A 109 7.65 -7.61 -5.48
N GLN A 110 8.04 -6.46 -4.95
CA GLN A 110 8.28 -6.30 -3.51
C GLN A 110 7.28 -5.31 -2.92
N LEU A 111 6.38 -5.82 -2.07
CA LEU A 111 5.48 -5.01 -1.27
C LEU A 111 6.16 -4.65 0.04
N PHE A 112 6.25 -3.35 0.33
CA PHE A 112 6.71 -2.83 1.60
C PHE A 112 5.50 -2.36 2.41
N LEU A 113 5.51 -2.63 3.71
CA LEU A 113 4.47 -2.20 4.64
C LEU A 113 5.13 -1.69 5.91
N ASP A 114 5.08 -0.38 6.08
CA ASP A 114 5.78 0.35 7.13
C ASP A 114 4.77 0.95 8.12
N LEU A 115 5.15 1.02 9.39
CA LEU A 115 4.39 1.70 10.43
C LEU A 115 5.04 3.03 10.76
N TYR A 116 4.33 4.13 10.48
CA TYR A 116 4.77 5.48 10.75
C TYR A 116 4.09 6.03 12.00
N PHE A 117 4.90 6.56 12.92
CA PHE A 117 4.42 7.39 14.01
C PHE A 117 4.32 8.85 13.52
N THR A 118 3.22 9.53 13.80
CA THR A 118 3.04 10.96 13.51
C THR A 118 2.87 11.72 14.83
N ASP A 119 3.85 12.60 15.09
CA ASP A 119 3.96 13.43 16.30
C ASP A 119 3.00 14.63 16.25
N GLY A 120 1.86 14.48 15.57
CA GLY A 120 0.87 15.54 15.50
C GLY A 120 0.35 15.84 16.89
N ASP A 121 0.90 16.89 17.52
CA ASP A 121 0.23 17.61 18.60
C ASP A 121 -1.03 18.22 18.01
N TYR A 122 -2.12 17.44 18.01
CA TYR A 122 -3.43 17.91 17.59
C TYR A 122 -3.98 18.81 18.69
N THR A 123 -3.60 20.09 18.64
CA THR A 123 -4.24 21.17 19.40
C THR A 123 -5.40 21.75 18.62
#